data_AF-A0A0M4NHZ3-F1
#
_entry.id   AF-A0A0M4NHZ3-F1
#
_cell.length_a   1.000
_cell.length_b   1.000
_cell.length_c   1.000
_cell.angle_alpha   90.00
_cell.angle_beta   90.00
_cell.angle_gamma   90.00
#
_symmetry.space_group_name_H-M   'P 1'
#
loop_
_entity.id
_entity.type
_entity.pdbx_description
1 polymer ?
#
loop_
_entity_poly.entity_id
_entity_poly.type
_entity_poly.pdbx_seq_one_letter_code
_entity_poly.pdbx_strand_id
1 'polypeptide(L)'
;MSAQEVITQLKSFASDSRRKSNEYYFKTGPGEYSEFDQFIGVRTPQIRSIAKQYYQRINFNEIDLLINHLVHEIRYCGLIILVYQYQSSQSEAVFNYYLKNLQAVNNWDLVDYSTPHIIGDYLLSHPNKHSLLLDWAKSNNLWERRIAIVATLAFIKQNQFTLTLTISQLLLNDQQDLIHKAVGWMLREVYKKNPDTCKAFLRENYAQLPRTTLRYAIERMAEIERKAYLKGGF
;
A
#
# COMPACT_ATOMS: atom_id res chain seq x y z
N MET A 1 11.61 -5.16 -24.94
CA MET A 1 12.07 -3.91 -24.32
C MET A 1 12.80 -4.27 -23.05
N SER A 2 13.91 -3.61 -22.76
CA SER A 2 14.75 -3.90 -21.59
C SER A 2 14.46 -2.95 -20.43
N ALA A 3 14.78 -3.39 -19.23
CA ALA A 3 14.83 -2.55 -18.03
C ALA A 3 15.70 -1.32 -18.25
N GLN A 4 16.80 -1.47 -19.01
CA GLN A 4 17.73 -0.38 -19.29
C GLN A 4 17.07 0.77 -20.07
N GLU A 5 16.16 0.48 -20.99
CA GLU A 5 15.40 1.51 -21.73
C GLU A 5 14.48 2.29 -20.78
N VAL A 6 13.76 1.58 -19.89
CA VAL A 6 12.89 2.19 -18.87
C VAL A 6 13.70 3.07 -17.93
N ILE A 7 14.83 2.57 -17.43
CA ILE A 7 15.74 3.28 -16.51
C ILE A 7 16.28 4.55 -17.18
N THR A 8 16.69 4.46 -18.44
CA THR A 8 17.24 5.59 -19.19
C THR A 8 16.19 6.70 -19.35
N GLN A 9 14.94 6.34 -19.67
CA GLN A 9 13.85 7.31 -19.76
C GLN A 9 13.45 7.91 -18.41
N LEU A 10 13.46 7.14 -17.33
CA LEU A 10 13.20 7.70 -16.00
C LEU A 10 14.28 8.73 -15.64
N LYS A 11 15.56 8.41 -15.90
CA LYS A 11 16.69 9.30 -15.63
C LYS A 11 16.62 10.61 -16.43
N SER A 12 16.02 10.63 -17.63
CA SER A 12 15.86 11.88 -18.37
C SER A 12 14.88 12.87 -17.72
N PHE A 13 14.08 12.43 -16.75
CA PHE A 13 13.20 13.28 -15.94
C PHE A 13 13.73 13.56 -14.53
N ALA A 14 14.97 13.16 -14.22
CA ALA A 14 15.57 13.35 -12.90
C ALA A 14 15.72 14.83 -12.53
N SER A 15 15.60 15.12 -11.23
CA SER A 15 15.67 16.50 -10.72
C SER A 15 16.24 16.51 -9.30
N ASP A 16 17.36 17.22 -9.09
CA ASP A 16 18.02 17.27 -7.78
C ASP A 16 17.16 17.93 -6.69
N SER A 17 16.44 19.00 -7.03
CA SER A 17 15.53 19.67 -6.09
C SER A 17 14.40 18.74 -5.65
N ARG A 18 13.86 17.95 -6.60
CA ARG A 18 12.82 16.97 -6.29
C ARG A 18 13.38 15.77 -5.54
N ARG A 19 14.58 15.30 -5.87
CA ARG A 19 15.28 14.22 -5.16
C ARG A 19 15.40 14.54 -3.67
N LYS A 20 15.93 15.72 -3.31
CA LYS A 20 16.04 16.17 -1.91
C LYS A 20 14.68 16.24 -1.20
N SER A 21 13.65 16.68 -1.93
CA SER A 21 12.29 16.71 -1.39
C SER A 21 11.73 15.31 -1.12
N ASN A 22 12.02 14.35 -2.01
CA ASN A 22 11.62 12.95 -1.85
C ASN A 22 12.37 12.31 -0.68
N GLU A 23 13.69 12.46 -0.58
CA GLU A 23 14.51 11.92 0.52
C GLU A 23 13.98 12.35 1.90
N TYR A 24 13.67 13.65 2.06
CA TYR A 24 13.03 14.16 3.28
C TYR A 24 11.65 13.55 3.54
N TYR A 25 10.79 13.48 2.50
CA TYR A 25 9.43 12.98 2.64
C TYR A 25 9.36 11.49 2.96
N PHE A 26 10.22 10.70 2.32
CA PHE A 26 10.32 9.25 2.49
C PHE A 26 11.15 8.82 3.69
N LYS A 27 11.74 9.77 4.43
CA LYS A 27 12.47 9.49 5.67
C LYS A 27 13.65 8.55 5.42
N THR A 28 14.65 9.04 4.69
CA THR A 28 15.89 8.30 4.38
C THR A 28 17.01 8.52 5.41
N GLY A 29 16.69 9.08 6.59
CA GLY A 29 17.66 9.26 7.66
C GLY A 29 18.04 7.94 8.34
N PRO A 30 19.15 7.90 9.10
CA PRO A 30 19.57 6.72 9.86
C PRO A 30 18.49 6.22 10.82
N GLY A 31 18.18 4.92 10.78
CA GLY A 31 17.14 4.29 11.60
C GLY A 31 15.71 4.55 11.12
N GLU A 32 15.52 5.29 10.02
CA GLU A 32 14.20 5.50 9.41
C GLU A 32 13.86 4.37 8.42
N TYR A 33 12.57 4.23 8.10
CA TYR A 33 12.08 3.08 7.33
C TYR A 33 12.58 3.02 5.88
N SER A 34 13.12 4.12 5.33
CA SER A 34 13.69 4.20 3.99
C SER A 34 15.18 4.54 3.99
N GLU A 35 15.93 4.28 5.09
CA GLU A 35 17.34 4.67 5.24
C GLU A 35 18.22 4.39 4.00
N PHE A 36 17.98 3.26 3.32
CA PHE A 36 18.79 2.81 2.18
C PHE A 36 18.18 3.10 0.80
N ASP A 37 17.01 3.74 0.74
CA ASP A 37 16.39 4.10 -0.55
C ASP A 37 17.13 5.27 -1.19
N GLN A 38 17.44 5.14 -2.48
CA GLN A 38 17.98 6.24 -3.29
C GLN A 38 16.86 6.87 -4.13
N PHE A 39 16.94 8.17 -4.37
CA PHE A 39 15.97 8.88 -5.21
C PHE A 39 16.65 9.58 -6.38
N ILE A 40 15.93 9.75 -7.48
CA ILE A 40 16.37 10.53 -8.65
C ILE A 40 15.47 11.75 -8.92
N GLY A 41 14.36 11.90 -8.19
CA GLY A 41 13.51 13.08 -8.25
C GLY A 41 12.52 13.09 -9.41
N VAL A 42 12.06 11.91 -9.87
CA VAL A 42 11.06 11.81 -10.95
C VAL A 42 9.66 11.93 -10.36
N ARG A 43 8.76 12.65 -11.05
CA ARG A 43 7.38 12.83 -10.57
C ARG A 43 6.51 11.65 -10.98
N THR A 44 5.58 11.25 -10.10
CA THR A 44 4.66 10.12 -10.35
C THR A 44 3.95 10.14 -11.70
N PRO A 45 3.46 11.27 -12.24
CA PRO A 45 2.86 11.29 -13.58
C PRO A 45 3.82 10.82 -14.69
N GLN A 46 5.10 11.18 -14.60
CA GLN A 46 6.14 10.75 -15.56
C GLN A 46 6.40 9.24 -15.40
N ILE A 47 6.52 8.75 -14.16
CA ILE A 47 6.70 7.33 -13.86
C ILE A 47 5.55 6.50 -14.46
N ARG A 48 4.30 6.93 -14.25
CA ARG A 48 3.10 6.25 -14.78
C ARG A 48 3.06 6.30 -16.30
N SER A 49 3.41 7.42 -16.91
CA SER A 49 3.49 7.56 -18.37
C SER A 49 4.47 6.54 -18.97
N ILE A 50 5.68 6.46 -18.42
CA ILE A 50 6.69 5.48 -18.84
C ILE A 50 6.18 4.06 -18.60
N ALA A 51 5.69 3.73 -17.41
CA ALA A 51 5.14 2.40 -17.14
C ALA A 51 4.05 1.98 -18.15
N LYS A 52 3.17 2.93 -18.53
CA LYS A 52 2.10 2.69 -19.51
C LYS A 52 2.63 2.47 -20.93
N GLN A 53 3.76 3.06 -21.29
CA GLN A 53 4.41 2.83 -22.58
C GLN A 53 5.03 1.42 -22.68
N TYR A 54 5.54 0.89 -21.57
CA TYR A 54 6.36 -0.34 -21.59
C TYR A 54 5.64 -1.62 -21.18
N TYR A 55 4.54 -1.56 -20.41
CA TYR A 55 3.97 -2.74 -19.75
C TYR A 55 3.63 -3.93 -20.68
N GLN A 56 3.28 -3.69 -21.95
CA GLN A 56 2.96 -4.77 -22.89
C GLN A 56 4.21 -5.47 -23.48
N ARG A 57 5.39 -4.85 -23.39
CA ARG A 57 6.60 -5.26 -24.13
C ARG A 57 7.78 -5.66 -23.25
N ILE A 58 7.61 -5.57 -21.93
CA ILE A 58 8.61 -5.92 -20.92
C ILE A 58 8.17 -7.21 -20.22
N ASN A 59 9.11 -8.13 -20.01
CA ASN A 59 8.85 -9.43 -19.37
C ASN A 59 9.26 -9.42 -17.89
N PHE A 60 8.96 -10.49 -17.16
CA PHE A 60 9.27 -10.57 -15.72
C PHE A 60 10.76 -10.52 -15.40
N ASN A 61 11.64 -11.08 -16.24
CA ASN A 61 13.09 -11.03 -16.01
C ASN A 61 13.61 -9.58 -16.05
N GLU A 62 13.06 -8.76 -16.94
CA GLU A 62 13.40 -7.33 -17.01
C GLU A 62 12.75 -6.55 -15.86
N ILE A 63 11.53 -6.92 -15.44
CA ILE A 63 10.88 -6.31 -14.27
C ILE A 63 11.64 -6.60 -12.98
N ASP A 64 12.26 -7.78 -12.84
CA ASP A 64 13.12 -8.12 -11.70
C ASP A 64 14.23 -7.10 -11.51
N LEU A 65 14.82 -6.62 -12.61
CA LEU A 65 15.86 -5.58 -12.59
C LEU A 65 15.32 -4.22 -12.13
N LEU A 66 14.04 -3.93 -12.36
CA LEU A 66 13.41 -2.67 -11.95
C LEU A 66 13.02 -2.69 -10.47
N ILE A 67 12.28 -3.71 -10.02
CA ILE A 67 11.72 -3.76 -8.65
C ILE A 67 12.80 -3.93 -7.58
N ASN A 68 13.94 -4.53 -7.94
CA ASN A 68 15.10 -4.71 -7.06
C ASN A 68 16.18 -3.63 -7.25
N HIS A 69 15.92 -2.59 -8.05
CA HIS A 69 16.88 -1.51 -8.25
C HIS A 69 17.04 -0.65 -6.98
N LEU A 70 18.22 -0.06 -6.73
CA LEU A 70 18.47 0.77 -5.53
C LEU A 70 17.66 2.08 -5.49
N VAL A 71 17.29 2.58 -6.67
CA VAL A 71 16.55 3.84 -6.83
C VAL A 71 15.05 3.61 -6.77
N HIS A 72 14.41 4.26 -5.81
CA HIS A 72 13.00 4.15 -5.48
C HIS A 72 12.06 4.42 -6.67
N GLU A 73 12.27 5.48 -7.47
CA GLU A 73 11.38 5.76 -8.61
C GLU A 73 11.44 4.67 -9.71
N ILE A 74 12.56 3.94 -9.83
CA ILE A 74 12.71 2.81 -10.76
C ILE A 74 11.92 1.61 -10.24
N ARG A 75 12.03 1.31 -8.95
CA ARG A 75 11.25 0.26 -8.28
C ARG A 75 9.76 0.50 -8.43
N TYR A 76 9.34 1.73 -8.18
CA TYR A 76 7.94 2.13 -8.30
C TYR A 76 7.43 1.97 -9.74
N CYS A 77 8.23 2.33 -10.75
CA CYS A 77 7.89 2.08 -12.15
C CYS A 77 7.65 0.59 -12.44
N GLY A 78 8.53 -0.29 -11.94
CA GLY A 78 8.38 -1.74 -12.06
C GLY A 78 7.06 -2.26 -11.48
N LEU A 79 6.68 -1.78 -10.28
CA LEU A 79 5.39 -2.15 -9.68
C LEU A 79 4.18 -1.59 -10.44
N ILE A 80 4.28 -0.39 -11.01
CA ILE A 80 3.21 0.16 -11.86
C ILE A 80 3.05 -0.67 -13.14
N ILE A 81 4.15 -1.11 -13.74
CA ILE A 81 4.14 -2.02 -14.89
C ILE A 81 3.39 -3.32 -14.53
N LEU A 82 3.70 -3.94 -13.39
CA LEU A 82 3.01 -5.15 -12.92
C LEU A 82 1.50 -4.91 -12.76
N VAL A 83 1.09 -3.78 -12.16
CA VAL A 83 -0.33 -3.44 -12.04
C VAL A 83 -1.00 -3.35 -13.42
N TYR A 84 -0.35 -2.72 -14.41
CA TYR A 84 -0.89 -2.66 -15.78
C TYR A 84 -0.96 -4.03 -16.46
N GLN A 85 0.03 -4.91 -16.25
CA GLN A 85 0.00 -6.28 -16.79
C GLN A 85 -1.08 -7.14 -16.14
N TYR A 86 -1.27 -7.01 -14.82
CA TYR A 86 -2.33 -7.68 -14.09
C TYR A 86 -3.71 -7.30 -14.66
N GLN A 87 -3.94 -6.00 -14.85
CA GLN A 87 -5.21 -5.45 -15.34
C GLN A 87 -5.50 -5.76 -16.81
N SER A 88 -4.50 -6.09 -17.62
CA SER A 88 -4.72 -6.34 -19.06
C SER A 88 -5.18 -7.78 -19.34
N SER A 89 -4.46 -8.77 -18.82
CA SER A 89 -4.73 -10.19 -19.12
C SER A 89 -3.86 -11.20 -18.36
N GLN A 90 -2.92 -10.76 -17.52
CA GLN A 90 -1.93 -11.64 -16.89
C GLN A 90 -2.13 -11.79 -15.38
N SER A 91 -3.38 -11.79 -14.91
CA SER A 91 -3.70 -11.67 -13.47
C SER A 91 -3.04 -12.76 -12.61
N GLU A 92 -3.17 -14.04 -12.97
CA GLU A 92 -2.58 -15.15 -12.20
C GLU A 92 -1.06 -15.18 -12.26
N ALA A 93 -0.47 -14.97 -13.43
CA ALA A 93 0.98 -14.94 -13.60
C ALA A 93 1.61 -13.78 -12.80
N VAL A 94 1.01 -12.58 -12.87
CA VAL A 94 1.46 -11.42 -12.10
C VAL A 94 1.23 -11.63 -10.60
N PHE A 95 0.12 -12.21 -10.18
CA PHE A 95 -0.12 -12.52 -8.77
C PHE A 95 0.97 -13.45 -8.21
N ASN A 96 1.26 -14.55 -8.89
CA ASN A 96 2.29 -15.51 -8.47
C ASN A 96 3.69 -14.87 -8.47
N TYR A 97 4.00 -14.07 -9.48
CA TYR A 97 5.26 -13.32 -9.55
C TYR A 97 5.40 -12.30 -8.41
N TYR A 98 4.34 -11.54 -8.14
CA TYR A 98 4.32 -10.54 -7.06
C TYR A 98 4.47 -11.21 -5.69
N LEU A 99 3.79 -12.34 -5.47
CA LEU A 99 3.88 -13.13 -4.25
C LEU A 99 5.31 -13.66 -4.00
N LYS A 100 6.01 -14.08 -5.06
CA LYS A 100 7.41 -14.52 -4.99
C LYS A 100 8.39 -13.39 -4.68
N ASN A 101 8.00 -12.14 -4.94
CA ASN A 101 8.87 -10.96 -4.86
C ASN A 101 8.41 -9.91 -3.83
N LEU A 102 7.63 -10.31 -2.82
CA LEU A 102 7.09 -9.40 -1.81
C LEU A 102 8.15 -8.57 -1.08
N GLN A 103 9.37 -9.10 -0.92
CA GLN A 103 10.49 -8.39 -0.31
C GLN A 103 10.85 -7.07 -1.04
N ALA A 104 10.54 -6.97 -2.34
CA ALA A 104 10.74 -5.76 -3.13
C ALA A 104 9.66 -4.70 -2.89
N VAL A 105 8.58 -5.02 -2.17
CA VAL A 105 7.46 -4.11 -1.85
C VAL A 105 7.59 -3.63 -0.40
N ASN A 106 8.69 -2.96 -0.12
CA ASN A 106 9.14 -2.61 1.24
C ASN A 106 9.13 -1.10 1.52
N ASN A 107 8.19 -0.37 0.94
CA ASN A 107 7.91 1.02 1.26
C ASN A 107 6.39 1.24 1.22
N TRP A 108 5.87 2.22 1.97
CA TRP A 108 4.43 2.39 2.13
C TRP A 108 3.76 2.75 0.81
N ASP A 109 4.39 3.54 -0.05
CA ASP A 109 3.81 3.95 -1.33
C ASP A 109 3.81 2.82 -2.36
N LEU A 110 4.87 1.99 -2.35
CA LEU A 110 4.97 0.76 -3.14
C LEU A 110 3.83 -0.20 -2.79
N VAL A 111 3.60 -0.43 -1.49
CA VAL A 111 2.47 -1.24 -0.98
C VAL A 111 1.14 -0.61 -1.36
N ASP A 112 0.93 0.66 -0.98
CA ASP A 112 -0.34 1.37 -1.12
C ASP A 112 -0.80 1.48 -2.57
N TYR A 113 0.13 1.61 -3.51
CA TYR A 113 -0.18 1.63 -4.92
C TYR A 113 -0.48 0.23 -5.47
N SER A 114 0.41 -0.75 -5.24
CA SER A 114 0.36 -2.01 -5.98
C SER A 114 -0.57 -3.06 -5.36
N THR A 115 -0.57 -3.17 -4.04
CA THR A 115 -1.21 -4.27 -3.32
C THR A 115 -2.73 -4.34 -3.52
N PRO A 116 -3.51 -3.24 -3.48
CA PRO A 116 -4.94 -3.31 -3.71
C PRO A 116 -5.31 -3.84 -5.10
N HIS A 117 -4.46 -3.58 -6.10
CA HIS A 117 -4.74 -3.93 -7.49
C HIS A 117 -4.32 -5.34 -7.87
N ILE A 118 -3.33 -5.91 -7.17
CA ILE A 118 -2.81 -7.26 -7.49
C ILE A 118 -3.30 -8.25 -6.44
N ILE A 119 -2.84 -8.12 -5.19
CA ILE A 119 -3.20 -9.04 -4.10
C ILE A 119 -4.70 -8.89 -3.76
N GLY A 120 -5.14 -7.66 -3.51
CA GLY A 120 -6.51 -7.40 -3.09
C GLY A 120 -7.54 -7.88 -4.11
N ASP A 121 -7.34 -7.48 -5.37
CA ASP A 121 -8.21 -7.88 -6.48
C ASP A 121 -8.22 -9.39 -6.71
N TYR A 122 -7.04 -10.04 -6.74
CA TYR A 122 -6.96 -11.49 -6.97
C TYR A 122 -7.68 -12.28 -5.87
N LEU A 123 -7.56 -11.84 -4.61
CA LEU A 123 -8.21 -12.53 -3.49
C LEU A 123 -9.73 -12.38 -3.47
N LEU A 124 -10.33 -11.40 -4.16
CA LEU A 124 -11.80 -11.30 -4.27
C LEU A 124 -12.40 -12.55 -4.93
N SER A 125 -11.71 -13.11 -5.92
CA SER A 125 -12.14 -14.32 -6.65
C SER A 125 -11.54 -15.62 -6.08
N HIS A 126 -10.68 -15.55 -5.07
CA HIS A 126 -10.01 -16.71 -4.47
C HIS A 126 -10.16 -16.76 -2.93
N PRO A 127 -11.37 -17.02 -2.39
CA PRO A 127 -11.62 -17.09 -0.95
C PRO A 127 -10.72 -18.07 -0.19
N ASN A 128 -10.34 -19.17 -0.83
CA ASN A 128 -9.43 -20.17 -0.26
C ASN A 128 -8.02 -19.64 0.05
N LYS A 129 -7.65 -18.46 -0.46
CA LYS A 129 -6.34 -17.82 -0.23
C LYS A 129 -6.41 -16.65 0.77
N HIS A 130 -7.56 -16.37 1.37
CA HIS A 130 -7.71 -15.27 2.35
C HIS A 130 -6.83 -15.43 3.59
N SER A 131 -6.46 -16.67 3.94
CA SER A 131 -5.53 -16.95 5.05
C SER A 131 -4.19 -16.23 4.89
N LEU A 132 -3.73 -15.97 3.65
CA LEU A 132 -2.50 -15.22 3.40
C LEU A 132 -2.50 -13.86 4.11
N LEU A 133 -3.61 -13.11 4.03
CA LEU A 133 -3.70 -11.80 4.68
C LEU A 133 -3.72 -11.93 6.20
N LEU A 134 -4.37 -12.98 6.74
CA LEU A 134 -4.40 -13.23 8.18
C LEU A 134 -3.03 -13.64 8.74
N ASP A 135 -2.28 -14.41 7.97
CA ASP A 135 -0.92 -14.85 8.34
C ASP A 135 0.05 -13.66 8.28
N TRP A 136 -0.01 -12.86 7.20
CA TRP A 136 0.79 -11.64 7.09
C TRP A 136 0.46 -10.59 8.14
N ALA A 137 -0.79 -10.46 8.58
CA ALA A 137 -1.17 -9.57 9.67
C ALA A 137 -0.48 -9.93 11.01
N LYS A 138 -0.04 -11.18 11.17
CA LYS A 138 0.68 -11.67 12.36
C LYS A 138 2.20 -11.74 12.17
N SER A 139 2.69 -11.41 10.97
CA SER A 139 4.12 -11.47 10.66
C SER A 139 4.93 -10.45 11.44
N ASN A 140 6.19 -10.78 11.74
CA ASN A 140 7.15 -9.82 12.29
C ASN A 140 7.56 -8.75 11.25
N ASN A 141 7.32 -9.00 9.96
CA ASN A 141 7.63 -8.05 8.89
C ASN A 141 6.57 -6.93 8.80
N LEU A 142 7.03 -5.67 8.94
CA LEU A 142 6.21 -4.47 8.83
C LEU A 142 5.41 -4.42 7.51
N TRP A 143 6.05 -4.74 6.39
CA TRP A 143 5.47 -4.58 5.06
C TRP A 143 4.44 -5.66 4.78
N GLU A 144 4.65 -6.88 5.26
CA GLU A 144 3.63 -7.93 5.20
C GLU A 144 2.37 -7.53 5.97
N ARG A 145 2.51 -7.00 7.19
CA ARG A 145 1.36 -6.48 7.95
C ARG A 145 0.65 -5.33 7.24
N ARG A 146 1.41 -4.43 6.60
CA ARG A 146 0.83 -3.35 5.78
C ARG A 146 0.09 -3.90 4.56
N ILE A 147 0.68 -4.85 3.85
CA ILE A 147 0.08 -5.54 2.70
C ILE A 147 -1.24 -6.19 3.13
N ALA A 148 -1.25 -6.89 4.26
CA ALA A 148 -2.44 -7.55 4.80
C ALA A 148 -3.63 -6.60 4.91
N ILE A 149 -3.45 -5.44 5.54
CA ILE A 149 -4.53 -4.47 5.74
C ILE A 149 -4.86 -3.70 4.45
N VAL A 150 -3.85 -3.26 3.69
CA VAL A 150 -4.05 -2.44 2.48
C VAL A 150 -4.70 -3.23 1.34
N ALA A 151 -4.40 -4.52 1.20
CA ALA A 151 -5.07 -5.40 0.24
C ALA A 151 -6.60 -5.38 0.40
N THR A 152 -7.09 -5.20 1.62
CA THR A 152 -8.53 -5.20 1.91
C THR A 152 -9.28 -4.02 1.29
N LEU A 153 -8.57 -3.00 0.76
CA LEU A 153 -9.20 -1.91 0.01
C LEU A 153 -10.02 -2.42 -1.19
N ALA A 154 -9.60 -3.51 -1.83
CA ALA A 154 -10.37 -4.14 -2.91
C ALA A 154 -11.73 -4.69 -2.39
N PHE A 155 -11.74 -5.29 -1.21
CA PHE A 155 -12.93 -5.81 -0.54
C PHE A 155 -13.88 -4.70 -0.11
N ILE A 156 -13.35 -3.63 0.48
CA ILE A 156 -14.13 -2.46 0.90
C ILE A 156 -14.86 -1.85 -0.31
N LYS A 157 -14.21 -1.78 -1.48
CA LYS A 157 -14.83 -1.28 -2.72
C LYS A 157 -16.04 -2.11 -3.15
N GLN A 158 -16.03 -3.42 -2.84
CA GLN A 158 -17.13 -4.37 -3.08
C GLN A 158 -18.11 -4.49 -1.89
N ASN A 159 -18.06 -3.56 -0.92
CA ASN A 159 -18.87 -3.57 0.30
C ASN A 159 -18.65 -4.81 1.18
N GLN A 160 -17.49 -5.46 1.08
CA GLN A 160 -17.09 -6.58 1.93
C GLN A 160 -16.14 -6.06 3.02
N PHE A 161 -16.59 -6.04 4.28
CA PHE A 161 -15.84 -5.40 5.37
C PHE A 161 -15.23 -6.38 6.37
N THR A 162 -15.74 -7.61 6.44
CA THR A 162 -15.36 -8.59 7.48
C THR A 162 -13.84 -8.76 7.57
N LEU A 163 -13.16 -9.02 6.44
CA LEU A 163 -11.72 -9.23 6.43
C LEU A 163 -10.94 -7.98 6.87
N THR A 164 -11.36 -6.79 6.44
CA THR A 164 -10.79 -5.51 6.89
C THR A 164 -10.88 -5.35 8.39
N LEU A 165 -12.05 -5.58 8.98
CA LEU A 165 -12.28 -5.42 10.42
C LEU A 165 -11.51 -6.47 11.23
N THR A 166 -11.48 -7.73 10.77
CA THR A 166 -10.70 -8.80 11.40
C THR A 166 -9.21 -8.45 11.43
N ILE A 167 -8.64 -8.04 10.29
CA ILE A 167 -7.22 -7.65 10.23
C ILE A 167 -6.97 -6.38 11.05
N SER A 168 -7.88 -5.40 11.01
CA SER A 168 -7.78 -4.19 11.83
C SER A 168 -7.71 -4.53 13.31
N GLN A 169 -8.51 -5.49 13.78
CA GLN A 169 -8.49 -5.97 15.16
C GLN A 169 -7.13 -6.57 15.56
N LEU A 170 -6.56 -7.42 14.69
CA LEU A 170 -5.26 -8.05 14.92
C LEU A 170 -4.13 -7.01 15.03
N LEU A 171 -4.26 -5.88 14.35
CA LEU A 171 -3.24 -4.84 14.24
C LEU A 171 -3.44 -3.66 15.22
N LEU A 172 -4.44 -3.69 16.10
CA LEU A 172 -4.68 -2.60 17.06
C LEU A 172 -3.50 -2.38 18.03
N ASN A 173 -2.77 -3.45 18.34
CA ASN A 173 -1.64 -3.41 19.28
C ASN A 173 -0.27 -3.38 18.57
N ASP A 174 -0.25 -3.09 17.26
CA ASP A 174 1.01 -2.92 16.54
C ASP A 174 1.84 -1.79 17.17
N GLN A 175 3.16 -1.86 17.05
CA GLN A 175 4.05 -0.83 17.58
C GLN A 175 4.42 0.21 16.50
N GLN A 176 4.10 -0.07 15.24
CA GLN A 176 4.55 0.71 14.09
C GLN A 176 3.49 1.73 13.66
N ASP A 177 3.84 3.01 13.69
CA ASP A 177 2.94 4.11 13.29
C ASP A 177 2.44 3.97 11.83
N LEU A 178 3.28 3.40 10.94
CA LEU A 178 2.85 3.12 9.56
C LEU A 178 1.69 2.14 9.49
N ILE A 179 1.61 1.15 10.38
CA ILE A 179 0.50 0.21 10.45
C ILE A 179 -0.74 0.91 11.01
N HIS A 180 -0.61 1.70 12.06
CA HIS A 180 -1.72 2.48 12.61
C HIS A 180 -2.37 3.40 11.57
N LYS A 181 -1.56 4.06 10.73
CA LYS A 181 -2.03 4.86 9.59
C LYS A 181 -2.78 4.03 8.56
N ALA A 182 -2.29 2.83 8.23
CA ALA A 182 -2.94 1.94 7.27
C ALA A 182 -4.29 1.42 7.79
N VAL A 183 -4.35 0.97 9.04
CA VAL A 183 -5.61 0.55 9.70
C VAL A 183 -6.59 1.71 9.74
N GLY A 184 -6.16 2.89 10.20
CA GLY A 184 -7.02 4.08 10.25
C GLY A 184 -7.51 4.50 8.87
N TRP A 185 -6.67 4.40 7.85
CA TRP A 185 -7.08 4.63 6.46
C TRP A 185 -8.14 3.61 6.02
N MET A 186 -7.94 2.31 6.21
CA MET A 186 -8.94 1.32 5.81
C MET A 186 -10.27 1.50 6.54
N LEU A 187 -10.25 1.81 7.84
CA LEU A 187 -11.47 2.16 8.60
C LEU A 187 -12.16 3.42 8.05
N ARG A 188 -11.40 4.43 7.61
CA ARG A 188 -11.96 5.61 6.92
C ARG A 188 -12.62 5.22 5.59
N GLU A 189 -12.04 4.29 4.84
CA GLU A 189 -12.66 3.80 3.60
C GLU A 189 -13.92 2.97 3.87
N VAL A 190 -13.96 2.17 4.96
CA VAL A 190 -15.19 1.53 5.44
C VAL A 190 -16.23 2.58 5.79
N TYR A 191 -15.87 3.62 6.56
CA TYR A 191 -16.81 4.69 6.94
C TYR A 191 -17.48 5.35 5.73
N LYS A 192 -16.73 5.61 4.65
CA LYS A 192 -17.29 6.20 3.42
C LYS A 192 -18.35 5.31 2.76
N LYS A 193 -18.30 4.00 2.98
CA LYS A 193 -19.21 3.01 2.38
C LYS A 193 -20.34 2.62 3.33
N ASN A 194 -20.01 2.37 4.59
CA ASN A 194 -20.92 1.99 5.66
C ASN A 194 -20.47 2.67 6.98
N PRO A 195 -21.00 3.86 7.29
CA PRO A 195 -20.68 4.59 8.51
C PRO A 195 -20.95 3.77 9.77
N ASP A 196 -22.07 3.04 9.83
CA ASP A 196 -22.50 2.32 11.04
C ASP A 196 -21.55 1.18 11.38
N THR A 197 -21.11 0.41 10.38
CA THR A 197 -20.09 -0.64 10.56
C THR A 197 -18.79 -0.07 11.12
N CYS A 198 -18.31 1.06 10.59
CA CYS A 198 -17.09 1.68 11.10
C CYS A 198 -17.28 2.21 12.53
N LYS A 199 -18.38 2.90 12.81
CA LYS A 199 -18.69 3.45 14.14
C LYS A 199 -18.82 2.34 15.19
N ALA A 200 -19.47 1.23 14.87
CA ALA A 200 -19.57 0.07 15.75
C ALA A 200 -18.18 -0.47 16.10
N PHE A 201 -17.33 -0.73 15.10
CA PHE A 201 -15.96 -1.18 15.32
C PHE A 201 -15.16 -0.20 16.18
N LEU A 202 -15.27 1.11 15.94
CA LEU A 202 -14.55 2.13 16.70
C LEU A 202 -14.99 2.19 18.17
N ARG A 203 -16.29 2.04 18.45
CA ARG A 203 -16.84 2.04 19.81
C ARG A 203 -16.42 0.80 20.58
N GLU A 204 -16.57 -0.38 19.97
CA GLU A 204 -16.22 -1.67 20.57
C GLU A 204 -14.73 -1.75 20.94
N ASN A 205 -13.87 -1.10 20.16
CA ASN A 205 -12.42 -1.15 20.33
C ASN A 205 -11.81 0.14 20.90
N TYR A 206 -12.63 1.08 21.35
CA TYR A 206 -12.18 2.43 21.71
C TYR A 206 -11.00 2.44 22.68
N ALA A 207 -11.02 1.58 23.70
CA ALA A 207 -9.97 1.50 24.71
C ALA A 207 -8.60 1.04 24.18
N GLN A 208 -8.60 0.24 23.11
CA GLN A 208 -7.38 -0.33 22.50
C GLN A 208 -6.91 0.47 21.28
N LEU A 209 -7.74 1.37 20.75
CA LEU A 209 -7.44 2.07 19.50
C LEU A 209 -6.24 3.00 19.63
N PRO A 210 -5.19 2.82 18.80
CA PRO A 210 -4.10 3.77 18.72
C PRO A 210 -4.62 5.14 18.31
N ARG A 211 -4.07 6.20 18.93
CA ARG A 211 -4.48 7.58 18.64
C ARG A 211 -4.35 7.95 17.16
N THR A 212 -3.29 7.46 16.49
CA THR A 212 -3.10 7.64 15.05
C THR A 212 -4.21 6.98 14.25
N THR A 213 -4.54 5.72 14.54
CA THR A 213 -5.62 4.97 13.90
C THR A 213 -6.95 5.70 14.02
N LEU A 214 -7.32 6.11 15.25
CA LEU A 214 -8.57 6.83 15.49
C LEU A 214 -8.65 8.10 14.65
N ARG A 215 -7.59 8.93 14.67
CA ARG A 215 -7.55 10.20 13.91
C ARG A 215 -7.75 10.03 12.42
N TYR A 216 -7.15 8.99 11.84
CA TYR A 216 -7.32 8.68 10.43
C TYR A 216 -8.76 8.19 10.14
N ALA A 217 -9.28 7.29 10.97
CA ALA A 217 -10.61 6.71 10.78
C ALA A 217 -11.73 7.77 10.79
N ILE A 218 -11.62 8.76 11.68
CA ILE A 218 -12.66 9.80 11.88
C ILE A 218 -12.48 11.05 11.00
N GLU A 219 -11.49 11.08 10.10
CA GLU A 219 -11.16 12.27 9.29
C GLU A 219 -12.38 12.80 8.51
N ARG A 220 -13.23 11.89 8.03
CA ARG A 220 -14.41 12.21 7.18
C ARG A 220 -15.71 12.33 7.96
N MET A 221 -15.67 12.22 9.29
CA MET A 221 -16.84 12.45 10.13
C MET A 221 -17.14 13.95 10.27
N ALA A 222 -18.40 14.27 10.57
CA ALA A 222 -18.77 15.64 10.94
C ALA A 222 -17.93 16.11 12.14
N GLU A 223 -17.59 17.40 12.19
CA GLU A 223 -16.67 17.93 13.20
C GLU A 223 -17.14 17.65 14.64
N ILE A 224 -18.44 17.76 14.90
CA ILE A 224 -19.05 17.50 16.21
C ILE A 224 -18.81 16.04 16.62
N GLU A 225 -19.14 15.10 15.74
CA GLU A 225 -18.94 13.67 15.96
C GLU A 225 -17.46 13.34 16.14
N ARG A 226 -16.59 13.90 15.29
CA ARG A 226 -15.13 13.74 15.40
C ARG A 226 -14.61 14.18 16.76
N LYS A 227 -15.06 15.34 17.27
CA LYS A 227 -14.67 15.85 18.59
C LYS A 227 -15.20 14.97 19.73
N ALA A 228 -16.37 14.36 19.55
CA ALA A 228 -16.94 13.43 20.51
C ALA A 228 -16.07 12.16 20.61
N TYR A 229 -15.74 11.52 19.48
CA TYR A 229 -14.84 10.35 19.45
C TYR A 229 -13.47 10.65 20.07
N LEU A 230 -12.88 11.83 19.83
CA LEU A 230 -11.60 12.20 20.45
C LEU A 230 -11.66 12.31 21.98
N LYS A 231 -12.86 12.39 22.57
CA LYS A 231 -13.12 12.46 24.01
C LYS A 231 -13.75 11.17 24.55
N GLY A 232 -13.98 10.16 23.72
CA GLY A 232 -14.71 8.94 24.10
C GLY A 232 -16.21 9.15 24.31
N GLY A 233 -16.78 10.25 23.80
CA GLY A 233 -18.21 10.44 23.72
C GLY A 233 -18.71 9.96 22.36
N PHE A 234 -19.67 9.04 22.33
CA PHE A 234 -20.17 8.47 21.08
C PHE A 234 -21.66 8.15 21.15
#